data_AF-A0A7W1GM30-F1
#
_entry.id   AF-A0A7W1GM30-F1
#
_cell.length_a   1.000
_cell.length_b   1.000
_cell.length_c   1.000
_cell.angle_alpha   90.00
_cell.angle_beta   90.00
_cell.angle_gamma   90.00
#
_symmetry.space_group_name_H-M   'P 1'
#
loop_
_entity.id
_entity.type
_entity.pdbx_description
1 polymer ?
#
loop_
_entity_poly.entity_id
_entity_poly.type
_entity_poly.pdbx_seq_one_letter_code
_entity_poly.pdbx_strand_id
1 'polypeptide(L)'
;TRQEERGPCYRCLFPQPPPPELAPSCAEGGVLGVLPGIVGSLQANEALKLALGIGQPLVGKLVLFDALTVNFTELEVRRDPTCPVCGDHPTITEYIDYVEFCSA
;
A
#
# COMPACT_ATOMS: atom_id res chain seq x y z
N THR A 1 -15.27 16.95 -12.18
CA THR A 1 -15.12 15.51 -12.49
C THR A 1 -14.39 14.72 -11.39
N ARG A 2 -14.31 15.22 -10.15
CA ARG A 2 -13.54 14.68 -9.01
C ARG A 2 -14.00 13.33 -8.39
N GLN A 3 -14.85 12.58 -9.09
CA GLN A 3 -15.47 11.36 -8.55
C GLN A 3 -14.92 10.05 -9.15
N GLU A 4 -14.18 10.13 -10.26
CA GLU A 4 -13.40 9.00 -10.83
C GLU A 4 -11.96 8.93 -10.28
N GLU A 5 -11.55 9.90 -9.44
CA GLU A 5 -10.18 10.13 -8.97
C GLU A 5 -9.73 9.30 -7.75
N ARG A 6 -10.58 8.45 -7.18
CA ARG A 6 -10.19 7.63 -6.00
C ARG A 6 -9.66 6.29 -6.51
N GLY A 7 -8.34 6.21 -6.67
CA GLY A 7 -7.64 4.96 -6.98
C GLY A 7 -7.98 3.81 -6.00
N PRO A 8 -7.52 2.59 -6.28
CA PRO A 8 -7.76 1.44 -5.40
C PRO A 8 -7.31 1.73 -3.96
N CYS A 9 -8.04 1.21 -2.98
CA CYS A 9 -7.56 1.23 -1.60
C CYS A 9 -6.59 0.07 -1.37
N TYR A 10 -5.89 0.08 -0.22
CA TYR A 10 -4.99 -1.01 0.17
C TYR A 10 -5.69 -2.39 0.16
N ARG A 11 -6.97 -2.42 0.55
CA ARG A 11 -7.79 -3.64 0.60
C ARG A 11 -8.26 -4.13 -0.79
N CYS A 12 -8.12 -3.33 -1.85
CA CYS A 12 -8.29 -3.83 -3.22
C CYS A 12 -7.11 -4.72 -3.64
N LEU A 13 -5.91 -4.46 -3.10
CA LEU A 13 -4.71 -5.25 -3.38
C LEU A 13 -4.55 -6.41 -2.38
N PHE A 14 -4.81 -6.15 -1.10
CA PHE A 14 -4.70 -7.14 -0.02
C PHE A 14 -6.03 -7.27 0.75
N PRO A 15 -7.00 -8.04 0.23
CA PRO A 15 -8.37 -8.09 0.75
C PRO A 15 -8.50 -8.57 2.19
N GLN A 16 -7.56 -9.41 2.63
CA GLN A 16 -7.48 -9.96 3.98
C GLN A 16 -6.04 -9.82 4.50
N PRO A 17 -5.84 -9.68 5.82
CA PRO A 17 -4.50 -9.65 6.37
C PRO A 17 -3.86 -11.04 6.20
N PRO A 18 -2.53 -11.12 6.02
CA PRO A 18 -1.85 -12.40 6.06
C PRO A 18 -1.97 -13.02 7.47
N PRO A 19 -1.87 -14.35 7.58
CA PRO A 19 -1.69 -15.02 8.87
C PRO A 19 -0.51 -14.42 9.66
N PRO A 20 -0.60 -14.29 11.00
CA PRO A 20 0.46 -13.70 11.83
C PRO A 20 1.85 -14.32 11.61
N GLU A 21 1.90 -15.63 11.33
CA GLU A 21 3.14 -16.37 11.11
C GLU A 21 3.88 -15.94 9.83
N LEU A 22 3.17 -15.30 8.90
CA LEU A 22 3.72 -14.78 7.64
C LEU A 22 4.08 -13.30 7.70
N ALA A 23 3.97 -12.66 8.87
CA ALA A 23 4.24 -11.24 9.08
C ALA A 23 5.32 -11.02 10.17
N PRO A 24 6.56 -11.53 10.00
CA PRO A 24 7.62 -11.32 10.97
C PRO A 24 7.97 -9.83 11.09
N SER A 25 8.47 -9.44 12.26
CA SER A 25 8.99 -8.08 12.46
C SER A 25 10.22 -7.82 11.58
N CYS A 26 10.57 -6.55 11.33
CA CYS A 26 11.80 -6.20 10.61
C CYS A 26 13.07 -6.73 11.31
N ALA A 27 13.02 -6.89 12.63
CA ALA A 27 14.11 -7.47 13.41
C ALA A 27 14.25 -8.99 13.19
N GLU A 28 13.15 -9.68 12.96
CA GLU A 28 13.11 -11.13 12.71
C GLU A 28 13.38 -11.49 11.25
N GLY A 29 12.76 -10.76 10.30
CA GLY A 29 12.91 -11.01 8.86
C GLY A 29 14.21 -10.47 8.26
N GLY A 30 14.84 -9.49 8.92
CA GLY A 30 16.01 -8.78 8.43
C GLY A 30 15.68 -7.78 7.31
N VAL A 31 16.36 -6.62 7.33
CA VAL A 31 16.21 -5.58 6.30
C VAL A 31 17.53 -4.89 6.06
N LEU A 32 17.85 -4.59 4.80
CA LEU A 32 18.97 -3.71 4.48
C LEU A 32 18.69 -2.33 5.09
N GLY A 33 19.55 -1.86 6.00
CA GLY A 33 19.29 -0.61 6.75
C GLY A 33 19.07 0.64 5.87
N VAL A 34 19.55 0.61 4.63
CA VAL A 34 19.33 1.68 3.64
C VAL A 34 17.94 1.64 2.98
N LEU A 35 17.28 0.49 2.97
CA LEU A 35 16.03 0.27 2.24
C LEU A 35 14.89 1.19 2.71
N PRO A 36 14.65 1.39 4.03
CA PRO A 36 13.64 2.34 4.49
C PRO A 36 13.94 3.78 4.04
N GLY A 37 15.21 4.17 3.92
CA GLY A 37 15.60 5.50 3.43
C GLY A 37 15.28 5.68 1.95
N ILE A 38 15.52 4.66 1.12
CA ILE A 38 15.18 4.67 -0.31
C ILE A 38 13.66 4.74 -0.48
N VAL A 39 12.92 3.82 0.14
CA VAL A 39 11.46 3.75 0.02
C VAL A 39 10.80 5.01 0.58
N GLY A 40 11.28 5.52 1.73
CA GLY A 40 10.79 6.76 2.32
C GLY A 40 11.02 7.98 1.44
N SER A 41 12.14 8.04 0.72
CA SER A 41 12.42 9.12 -0.24
C SER A 41 11.47 9.07 -1.44
N LEU A 42 11.17 7.88 -1.95
CA LEU A 42 10.16 7.69 -3.00
C LEU A 42 8.77 8.13 -2.53
N GLN A 43 8.37 7.73 -1.32
CA GLN A 43 7.11 8.15 -0.71
C GLN A 43 7.02 9.67 -0.52
N ALA A 44 8.09 10.31 -0.05
CA ALA A 44 8.15 11.76 0.13
C ALA A 44 7.99 12.49 -1.23
N ASN A 45 8.62 11.99 -2.29
CA ASN A 45 8.46 12.53 -3.63
C ASN A 45 7.00 12.43 -4.12
N GLU A 46 6.31 11.30 -3.90
CA GLU A 46 4.89 11.17 -4.25
C GLU A 46 4.00 12.13 -3.45
N ALA A 47 4.29 12.32 -2.16
CA ALA A 47 3.60 13.29 -1.32
C ALA A 47 3.75 14.72 -1.87
N LEU A 48 4.96 15.10 -2.31
CA LEU A 48 5.21 16.41 -2.94
C LEU A 48 4.43 16.58 -4.25
N LYS A 49 4.42 15.57 -5.13
CA LYS A 49 3.64 15.62 -6.38
C LYS A 49 2.15 15.84 -6.11
N LEU A 50 1.60 15.14 -5.12
CA LEU A 50 0.20 15.29 -4.71
C LEU A 50 -0.08 16.68 -4.11
N ALA A 51 0.77 17.14 -3.18
CA ALA A 51 0.59 18.42 -2.50
C ALA A 51 0.70 19.62 -3.44
N LEU A 52 1.60 19.54 -4.43
CA LEU A 52 1.84 20.62 -5.39
C LEU A 52 0.97 20.50 -6.65
N GLY A 53 0.29 19.37 -6.86
CA GLY A 53 -0.49 19.12 -8.07
C GLY A 53 0.37 19.03 -9.34
N ILE A 54 1.59 18.49 -9.24
CA ILE A 54 2.56 18.41 -10.34
C ILE A 54 2.89 16.97 -10.72
N GLY A 55 3.33 16.79 -11.97
CA GLY A 55 3.73 15.50 -12.50
C GLY A 55 2.57 14.50 -12.58
N GLN A 56 2.90 13.20 -12.57
CA GLN A 56 1.94 12.10 -12.56
C GLN A 56 2.15 11.26 -11.30
N PRO A 57 1.29 11.38 -10.28
CA PRO A 57 1.36 10.56 -9.08
C PRO A 57 1.18 9.07 -9.38
N LEU A 58 1.77 8.21 -8.55
CA LEU A 58 1.67 6.75 -8.66
C LEU A 58 0.33 6.18 -8.14
N VAL A 59 -0.76 6.96 -8.23
CA VAL A 59 -2.09 6.51 -7.81
C VAL A 59 -2.51 5.31 -8.67
N GLY A 60 -2.92 4.22 -8.02
CA GLY A 60 -3.30 2.98 -8.71
C GLY A 60 -2.11 2.15 -9.21
N LYS A 61 -0.90 2.39 -8.71
CA LYS A 61 0.29 1.60 -9.03
C LYS A 61 0.94 1.03 -7.78
N LEU A 62 1.45 -0.19 -7.89
CA LEU A 62 2.38 -0.79 -6.93
C LEU A 62 3.77 -0.78 -7.54
N VAL A 63 4.73 -0.15 -6.86
CA VAL A 63 6.14 -0.17 -7.26
C VAL A 63 6.88 -1.20 -6.42
N LEU A 64 7.48 -2.18 -7.09
CA LEU A 64 8.40 -3.12 -6.48
C LEU A 64 9.83 -2.63 -6.75
N PHE A 65 10.61 -2.50 -5.68
CA PHE A 65 12.03 -2.15 -5.75
C PHE A 65 12.88 -3.32 -5.28
N ASP A 66 13.66 -3.88 -6.20
CA ASP A 66 14.70 -4.86 -5.87
C ASP A 66 16.02 -4.12 -5.63
N ALA A 67 16.45 -4.08 -4.37
CA ALA A 67 17.67 -3.38 -3.97
C ALA A 67 18.96 -4.09 -4.38
N LEU A 68 18.94 -5.39 -4.66
CA LEU A 68 20.12 -6.15 -5.05
C LEU A 68 20.46 -5.90 -6.52
N THR A 69 19.42 -5.87 -7.37
CA THR A 69 19.58 -5.66 -8.82
C THR A 69 19.31 -4.23 -9.26
N VAL A 70 18.80 -3.39 -8.36
CA VAL A 70 18.39 -1.99 -8.61
C VAL A 70 17.33 -1.91 -9.71
N ASN A 71 16.36 -2.82 -9.66
CA ASN A 71 15.25 -2.88 -10.61
C ASN A 71 13.96 -2.32 -10.01
N PHE A 72 13.21 -1.63 -10.87
CA PHE A 72 11.87 -1.12 -10.56
C PHE A 72 10.84 -1.81 -11.45
N THR A 73 9.82 -2.40 -10.82
CA THR A 73 8.68 -2.97 -11.53
C THR A 73 7.42 -2.23 -11.09
N GLU A 74 6.70 -1.65 -12.06
CA GLU A 74 5.40 -1.04 -11.83
C GLU A 74 4.29 -2.02 -12.19
N LEU A 75 3.36 -2.25 -11.27
CA LEU A 75 2.16 -3.06 -11.48
C LEU A 75 0.93 -2.16 -11.35
N GLU A 76 0.02 -2.26 -12.32
CA GLU A 76 -1.27 -1.57 -12.26
C GLU A 76 -2.16 -2.25 -11.22
N VAL A 77 -2.75 -1.46 -10.33
CA VAL A 77 -3.73 -1.89 -9.33
C VAL A 77 -5.06 -1.26 -9.68
N ARG A 78 -6.10 -2.08 -9.78
CA ARG A 78 -7.46 -1.61 -10.10
C ARG A 78 -8.33 -1.66 -8.86
N ARG A 79 -9.30 -0.75 -8.80
CA ARG A 79 -10.37 -0.84 -7.79
C ARG A 79 -11.14 -2.14 -8.04
N ASP A 80 -11.32 -2.90 -6.98
CA ASP A 80 -12.19 -4.07 -6.95
C ASP A 80 -13.63 -3.62 -6.57
N PRO A 81 -14.65 -3.80 -7.45
CA PRO A 81 -16.05 -3.48 -7.15
C PRO A 81 -16.60 -4.24 -5.94
N THR A 82 -16.00 -5.39 -5.60
CA THR A 82 -16.36 -6.23 -4.45
C THR A 82 -15.51 -5.96 -3.21
N CYS A 83 -14.62 -4.95 -3.25
CA CYS A 83 -13.77 -4.61 -2.13
C CYS A 83 -14.59 -4.32 -0.85
N PRO A 84 -14.27 -4.94 0.29
CA PRO A 84 -15.06 -4.78 1.51
C PRO A 84 -15.02 -3.36 2.11
N VAL A 85 -14.10 -2.50 1.63
CA VAL A 85 -13.93 -1.11 2.11
C VAL A 85 -14.46 -0.08 1.12
N CYS A 86 -14.03 -0.14 -0.16
CA CYS A 86 -14.39 0.87 -1.16
C CYS A 86 -15.17 0.32 -2.37
N GLY A 87 -15.67 -0.92 -2.28
CA GLY A 87 -16.53 -1.55 -3.28
C GLY A 87 -17.94 -0.95 -3.31
N ASP A 88 -18.80 -1.50 -4.14
CA ASP A 88 -20.17 -0.99 -4.36
C ASP A 88 -21.10 -1.32 -3.18
N HIS A 89 -20.74 -2.34 -2.39
CA HIS A 89 -21.42 -2.74 -1.16
C HIS A 89 -20.39 -2.99 -0.03
N PRO A 90 -19.85 -1.93 0.61
CA PRO A 90 -18.85 -2.08 1.68
C PRO A 90 -19.40 -2.85 2.89
N THR A 91 -18.58 -3.72 3.46
CA THR A 91 -18.90 -4.52 4.65
C THR A 91 -18.03 -4.16 5.86
N ILE A 92 -16.84 -3.60 5.63
CA ILE A 92 -15.97 -3.04 6.67
C ILE A 92 -16.29 -1.55 6.78
N THR A 93 -17.03 -1.17 7.82
CA THR A 93 -17.50 0.21 8.07
C THR A 93 -16.92 0.83 9.33
N GLU A 94 -16.26 0.02 10.17
CA GLU A 94 -15.66 0.43 11.44
C GLU A 94 -14.22 -0.09 11.54
N TYR A 95 -13.45 0.54 12.41
CA TYR A 95 -12.09 0.10 12.69
C TYR A 95 -12.10 -1.11 13.62
N ILE A 96 -11.25 -2.08 13.31
CA ILE A 96 -10.91 -3.19 14.19
C ILE A 96 -9.64 -2.82 14.96
N ASP A 97 -9.58 -3.17 16.24
CA ASP A 97 -8.36 -3.04 17.03
C ASP A 97 -7.37 -4.13 16.58
N TYR A 98 -6.35 -3.71 15.83
CA TYR A 98 -5.31 -4.62 15.33
C TYR A 98 -4.41 -5.16 16.43
N VAL A 99 -4.28 -4.46 17.57
CA VAL A 99 -3.52 -4.99 18.70
C VAL A 99 -4.30 -6.17 19.28
N GLU A 100 -5.60 -6.03 19.50
CA GLU A 100 -6.45 -7.15 19.94
C GLU A 100 -6.50 -8.28 18.90
N PHE A 101 -6.63 -7.94 17.61
CA PHE A 101 -6.77 -8.91 16.52
C PHE A 101 -5.47 -9.67 16.18
N CYS A 102 -4.29 -9.03 16.29
CA CYS A 102 -3.00 -9.64 15.97
C CYS A 102 -2.20 -10.12 17.19
N SER A 103 -2.67 -9.88 18.42
CA SER A 103 -2.04 -10.39 19.65
C SER A 103 -2.54 -11.77 20.08
N ALA A 104 -3.47 -12.37 19.33
CA ALA A 104 -3.99 -13.72 19.54
C ALA A 104 -3.17 -14.79 18.81
#